data_AF-A0A3D0DD71-F1
#
_entry.id   AF-A0A3D0DD71-F1
#
_cell.length_a   1.000
_cell.length_b   1.000
_cell.length_c   1.000
_cell.angle_alpha   90.00
_cell.angle_beta   90.00
_cell.angle_gamma   90.00
#
_symmetry.space_group_name_H-M   'P 1'
#
loop_
_entity.id
_entity.type
_entity.pdbx_description
1 polymer ?
#
loop_
_entity_poly.entity_id
_entity_poly.type
_entity_poly.pdbx_seq_one_letter_code
_entity_poly.pdbx_strand_id
1 'polypeptide(L)'
;MHRLRPVSPFTPIFILAVMMLAGSLGRQAGAAPATGVLLHTTLESASAIASPVSGIGGTTTLLDGDFVPAWAGNGARFVRPSQGCQSADFQVVTFPTASNGAQNVEFDRGEVEFWYRPNAPVGAGGAGRALLVIGVDGYNPPTLRLDVGDDFRLSVTQADWSERSTASEWGAPLWDAGAWVQIRAVWDNADPTDSLRLYVDGTRVDSGGAPGGWNLGPETEALKIMVGAGTPCGEFVADGIVDELVIRDAPQGSATATPTRTTIPTATSTGTAVSTPTATATATGVSTPSSAACSPDADGNGIVTMLDVQRRAIEPSCVSFLPQIARYWRQPWPGATATPTPATTASA
;
A
#
# COMPACT_ATOMS: atom_id res chain seq x y z
N MET A 1 54.82 -35.90 62.17
CA MET A 1 54.45 -34.75 63.04
C MET A 1 53.12 -34.21 62.57
N HIS A 2 52.04 -34.58 63.27
CA HIS A 2 50.67 -34.19 62.98
C HIS A 2 50.34 -32.81 63.57
N ARG A 3 49.67 -31.95 62.80
CA ARG A 3 48.86 -30.85 63.34
C ARG A 3 47.46 -30.93 62.74
N LEU A 4 46.53 -31.40 63.56
CA LEU A 4 45.08 -31.33 63.35
C LEU A 4 44.64 -29.87 63.57
N ARG A 5 43.86 -29.32 62.64
CA ARG A 5 43.14 -28.05 62.83
C ARG A 5 41.71 -28.32 63.32
N PRO A 6 41.15 -27.46 64.18
CA PRO A 6 39.84 -27.65 64.78
C PRO A 6 38.70 -27.35 63.82
N VAL A 7 37.67 -28.19 63.87
CA VAL A 7 36.38 -28.03 63.19
C VAL A 7 35.56 -27.00 63.97
N SER A 8 35.05 -25.98 63.28
CA SER A 8 34.14 -24.98 63.86
C SER A 8 32.70 -25.49 63.91
N PRO A 9 31.90 -25.11 64.93
CA PRO A 9 30.54 -25.60 65.08
C PRO A 9 29.57 -24.94 64.10
N PHE A 10 28.75 -25.79 63.49
CA PHE A 10 27.58 -25.45 62.68
C PHE A 10 26.63 -24.51 63.44
N THR A 11 26.29 -23.38 62.81
CA THR A 11 25.17 -22.52 63.23
C THR A 11 23.92 -22.98 62.46
N PRO A 12 22.81 -23.37 63.12
CA PRO A 12 21.58 -23.67 62.41
C PRO A 12 20.91 -22.35 61.98
N ILE A 13 20.80 -22.15 60.67
CA ILE A 13 19.97 -21.08 60.10
C ILE A 13 18.51 -21.54 60.21
N PHE A 14 17.76 -20.91 61.11
CA PHE A 14 16.31 -20.96 61.12
C PHE A 14 15.79 -20.24 59.87
N ILE A 15 15.38 -20.99 58.86
CA ILE A 15 14.61 -20.46 57.73
C ILE A 15 13.17 -20.30 58.21
N LEU A 16 12.79 -19.07 58.53
CA LEU A 16 11.42 -18.67 58.78
C LEU A 16 10.68 -18.70 57.42
N ALA A 17 9.92 -19.77 57.19
CA ALA A 17 9.00 -19.86 56.06
C ALA A 17 7.85 -18.85 56.26
N VAL A 18 7.99 -17.66 55.69
CA VAL A 18 6.87 -16.74 55.50
C VAL A 18 6.02 -17.32 54.37
N MET A 19 4.96 -18.02 54.78
CA MET A 19 3.90 -18.50 53.91
C MET A 19 3.14 -17.26 53.40
N MET A 20 3.60 -16.68 52.28
CA MET A 20 2.82 -15.68 51.55
C MET A 20 1.60 -16.38 50.97
N LEU A 21 0.46 -16.12 51.60
CA LEU A 21 -0.87 -16.41 51.09
C LEU A 21 -1.01 -15.65 49.76
N ALA A 22 -0.82 -16.34 48.64
CA ALA A 22 -1.07 -15.80 47.31
C ALA A 22 -2.58 -15.59 47.13
N GLY A 23 -3.04 -14.42 47.55
CA GLY A 23 -4.34 -13.90 47.15
C GLY A 23 -4.35 -13.75 45.64
N SER A 24 -5.02 -14.68 44.97
CA SER A 24 -5.44 -14.56 43.57
C SER A 24 -6.32 -13.31 43.45
N LEU A 25 -5.69 -12.16 43.25
CA LEU A 25 -6.35 -10.98 42.73
C LEU A 25 -6.71 -11.33 41.29
N GLY A 26 -7.98 -11.67 41.08
CA GLY A 26 -8.54 -11.83 39.75
C GLY A 26 -8.19 -10.60 38.93
N ARG A 27 -7.26 -10.75 37.98
CA ARG A 27 -7.05 -9.79 36.91
C ARG A 27 -8.38 -9.67 36.19
N GLN A 28 -9.13 -8.62 36.48
CA GLN A 28 -10.17 -8.16 35.57
C GLN A 28 -9.47 -7.94 34.24
N ALA A 29 -9.90 -8.69 33.21
CA ALA A 29 -9.48 -8.45 31.85
C ALA A 29 -9.91 -7.03 31.50
N GLY A 30 -8.96 -6.09 31.61
CA GLY A 30 -9.17 -4.72 31.14
C GLY A 30 -9.57 -4.80 29.67
N ALA A 31 -10.63 -4.07 29.31
CA ALA A 31 -11.02 -3.93 27.92
C ALA A 31 -9.77 -3.60 27.09
N ALA A 32 -9.55 -4.37 26.02
CA ALA A 32 -8.44 -4.09 25.11
C ALA A 32 -8.55 -2.62 24.66
N PRO A 33 -7.44 -1.85 24.65
CA PRO A 33 -7.46 -0.48 24.17
C PRO A 33 -8.08 -0.44 22.77
N ALA A 34 -8.91 0.59 22.52
CA ALA A 34 -9.54 0.77 21.22
C ALA A 34 -8.45 0.87 20.14
N THR A 35 -8.52 -0.01 19.14
CA THR A 35 -7.61 -0.03 18.00
C THR A 35 -7.74 1.27 17.20
N GLY A 36 -6.66 2.02 17.05
CA GLY A 36 -6.61 3.27 16.30
C GLY A 36 -6.44 2.99 14.80
N VAL A 37 -7.28 3.62 13.96
CA VAL A 37 -7.14 3.58 12.50
C VAL A 37 -6.12 4.64 12.07
N LEU A 38 -4.98 4.20 11.54
CA LEU A 38 -3.89 5.06 11.08
C LEU A 38 -4.08 5.52 9.63
N LEU A 39 -4.57 4.63 8.76
CA LEU A 39 -4.92 4.94 7.37
C LEU A 39 -6.25 4.28 7.03
N HIS A 40 -7.15 5.01 6.39
CA HIS A 40 -8.34 4.44 5.75
C HIS A 40 -8.63 5.18 4.44
N THR A 41 -8.60 4.47 3.33
CA THR A 41 -8.94 5.00 2.01
C THR A 41 -9.85 4.02 1.27
N THR A 42 -10.87 4.55 0.60
CA THR A 42 -11.78 3.76 -0.25
C THR A 42 -11.11 3.35 -1.56
N LEU A 43 -10.01 4.01 -1.96
CA LEU A 43 -9.35 3.82 -3.26
C LEU A 43 -10.28 4.02 -4.48
N GLU A 44 -11.43 4.67 -4.30
CA GLU A 44 -12.46 4.79 -5.35
C GLU A 44 -12.14 5.85 -6.41
N SER A 45 -11.12 6.69 -6.16
CA SER A 45 -10.67 7.77 -7.02
C SER A 45 -9.29 8.28 -6.61
N ALA A 46 -8.64 9.06 -7.50
CA ALA A 46 -7.42 9.78 -7.14
C ALA A 46 -7.63 10.75 -5.96
N SER A 47 -8.82 11.35 -5.82
CA SER A 47 -9.16 12.20 -4.68
C SER A 47 -9.26 11.43 -3.36
N ALA A 48 -9.81 10.22 -3.35
CA ALA A 48 -9.88 9.37 -2.16
C ALA A 48 -8.49 8.90 -1.69
N ILE A 49 -7.53 8.84 -2.61
CA ILE A 49 -6.11 8.58 -2.31
C ILE A 49 -5.43 9.84 -1.75
N ALA A 50 -5.64 11.00 -2.38
CA ALA A 50 -5.04 12.26 -1.95
C ALA A 50 -5.63 12.79 -0.62
N SER A 51 -6.86 12.40 -0.29
CA SER A 51 -7.58 12.79 0.92
C SER A 51 -8.33 11.58 1.49
N PRO A 52 -7.60 10.66 2.14
CA PRO A 52 -8.19 9.46 2.74
C PRO A 52 -9.15 9.83 3.88
N VAL A 53 -10.04 8.91 4.23
CA VAL A 53 -10.97 9.05 5.36
C VAL A 53 -10.22 9.26 6.68
N SER A 54 -9.09 8.56 6.86
CA SER A 54 -8.14 8.76 7.94
C SER A 54 -6.72 8.62 7.42
N GLY A 55 -5.76 9.31 8.05
CA GLY A 55 -4.34 9.25 7.72
C GLY A 55 -3.85 10.36 6.81
N ILE A 56 -2.59 10.26 6.42
CA ILE A 56 -1.90 11.18 5.52
C ILE A 56 -2.18 10.76 4.08
N GLY A 57 -2.56 11.74 3.25
CA GLY A 57 -2.84 11.55 1.83
C GLY A 57 -1.67 11.02 1.01
N GLY A 58 -2.02 10.31 -0.06
CA GLY A 58 -1.09 9.66 -0.97
C GLY A 58 -1.06 10.27 -2.38
N THR A 59 -0.40 9.55 -3.28
CA THR A 59 -0.40 9.84 -4.72
C THR A 59 -0.64 8.55 -5.50
N THR A 60 -1.02 8.66 -6.77
CA THR A 60 -1.23 7.50 -7.63
C THR A 60 -0.85 7.78 -9.07
N THR A 61 -0.47 6.73 -9.79
CA THR A 61 -0.31 6.77 -11.25
C THR A 61 -1.55 6.33 -12.02
N LEU A 62 -2.56 5.78 -11.33
CA LEU A 62 -3.84 5.36 -11.88
C LEU A 62 -4.55 6.53 -12.58
N LEU A 63 -5.25 6.20 -13.66
CA LEU A 63 -6.09 7.14 -14.40
C LEU A 63 -7.56 6.93 -14.04
N ASP A 64 -8.44 7.85 -14.43
CA ASP A 64 -9.88 7.76 -14.13
C ASP A 64 -10.51 6.43 -14.58
N GLY A 65 -10.04 5.86 -15.69
CA GLY A 65 -10.50 4.57 -16.21
C GLY A 65 -10.01 3.33 -15.44
N ASP A 66 -9.13 3.50 -14.46
CA ASP A 66 -8.64 2.44 -13.59
C ASP A 66 -9.44 2.31 -12.29
N PHE A 67 -10.31 3.27 -12.00
CA PHE A 67 -11.26 3.18 -10.89
C PHE A 67 -12.55 2.53 -11.41
N VAL A 68 -12.78 1.28 -11.02
CA VAL A 68 -13.85 0.42 -11.57
C VAL A 68 -14.78 -0.05 -10.45
N PRO A 69 -16.03 -0.48 -10.76
CA PRO A 69 -16.94 -0.98 -9.74
C PRO A 69 -16.32 -2.09 -8.89
N ALA A 70 -16.38 -1.92 -7.56
CA ALA A 70 -15.68 -2.77 -6.60
C ALA A 70 -16.62 -3.37 -5.53
N TRP A 71 -16.08 -3.72 -4.36
CA TRP A 71 -16.85 -4.32 -3.27
C TRP A 71 -17.88 -3.31 -2.74
N ALA A 72 -17.42 -2.07 -2.50
CA ALA A 72 -18.21 -0.91 -2.16
C ALA A 72 -17.85 0.26 -3.11
N GLY A 73 -18.83 0.75 -3.89
CA GLY A 73 -18.56 1.83 -4.84
C GLY A 73 -17.57 1.41 -5.94
N ASN A 74 -16.51 2.20 -6.11
CA ASN A 74 -15.40 1.90 -7.02
C ASN A 74 -14.13 1.54 -6.24
N GLY A 75 -13.20 0.84 -6.88
CA GLY A 75 -11.90 0.51 -6.32
C GLY A 75 -10.80 0.60 -7.38
N ALA A 76 -9.56 0.53 -6.93
CA ALA A 76 -8.38 0.66 -7.78
C ALA A 76 -8.08 -0.65 -8.51
N ARG A 77 -8.17 -0.64 -9.85
CA ARG A 77 -7.75 -1.75 -10.70
C ARG A 77 -6.26 -1.64 -11.03
N PHE A 78 -5.54 -2.71 -10.75
CA PHE A 78 -4.15 -2.89 -11.12
C PHE A 78 -4.05 -3.96 -12.22
N VAL A 79 -3.38 -3.64 -13.32
CA VAL A 79 -3.20 -4.47 -14.50
C VAL A 79 -1.71 -4.59 -14.75
N ARG A 80 -1.27 -5.82 -15.05
CA ARG A 80 0.14 -6.06 -15.35
C ARG A 80 0.58 -5.24 -16.57
N PRO A 81 1.59 -4.35 -16.45
CA PRO A 81 2.10 -3.60 -17.57
C PRO A 81 2.80 -4.53 -18.56
N SER A 82 2.75 -4.17 -19.84
CA SER A 82 3.36 -4.98 -20.91
C SER A 82 4.90 -5.02 -20.86
N GLN A 83 5.54 -4.04 -20.23
CA GLN A 83 7.00 -3.86 -20.23
C GLN A 83 7.61 -3.51 -18.84
N GLY A 84 6.92 -3.85 -17.74
CA GLY A 84 7.42 -3.59 -16.38
C GLY A 84 7.69 -2.10 -16.13
N CYS A 85 8.74 -1.79 -15.36
CA CYS A 85 9.11 -0.42 -14.96
C CYS A 85 9.50 0.54 -16.10
N GLN A 86 9.65 0.04 -17.33
CA GLN A 86 9.90 0.89 -18.50
C GLN A 86 8.61 1.42 -19.12
N SER A 87 7.46 0.89 -18.72
CA SER A 87 6.20 1.27 -19.31
C SER A 87 5.70 2.60 -18.77
N ALA A 88 5.04 3.39 -19.62
CA ALA A 88 4.36 4.61 -19.20
C ALA A 88 3.02 4.35 -18.49
N ASP A 89 2.52 3.11 -18.54
CA ASP A 89 1.23 2.66 -18.00
C ASP A 89 1.35 1.96 -16.65
N PHE A 90 2.48 2.09 -15.93
CA PHE A 90 2.64 1.45 -14.64
C PHE A 90 1.64 1.98 -13.60
N GLN A 91 1.12 1.08 -12.78
CA GLN A 91 0.03 1.37 -11.83
C GLN A 91 0.50 1.13 -10.40
N VAL A 92 0.45 2.18 -9.58
CA VAL A 92 0.77 2.12 -8.16
C VAL A 92 0.02 3.22 -7.42
N VAL A 93 -0.37 2.92 -6.19
CA VAL A 93 -0.81 3.92 -5.20
C VAL A 93 0.26 4.00 -4.12
N THR A 94 0.60 5.21 -3.68
CA THR A 94 1.63 5.43 -2.66
C THR A 94 1.12 6.34 -1.55
N PHE A 95 1.36 5.97 -0.29
CA PHE A 95 1.16 6.84 0.87
C PHE A 95 2.50 6.98 1.61
N PRO A 96 2.80 8.11 2.27
CA PRO A 96 3.94 8.18 3.17
C PRO A 96 3.68 7.31 4.41
N THR A 97 4.71 6.74 5.01
CA THR A 97 4.55 6.03 6.30
C THR A 97 4.35 7.01 7.45
N ALA A 98 5.00 8.18 7.40
CA ALA A 98 4.85 9.28 8.36
C ALA A 98 5.05 10.63 7.68
N SER A 99 4.47 11.69 8.25
CA SER A 99 4.68 13.09 7.86
C SER A 99 4.20 14.04 8.94
N ASN A 100 4.96 15.10 9.23
CA ASN A 100 4.58 16.18 10.17
C ASN A 100 4.07 15.69 11.55
N GLY A 101 4.64 14.61 12.08
CA GLY A 101 4.24 14.04 13.38
C GLY A 101 2.99 13.16 13.37
N ALA A 102 2.40 12.91 12.19
CA ALA A 102 1.40 11.88 11.98
C ALA A 102 2.02 10.68 11.25
N GLN A 103 1.34 9.52 11.32
CA GLN A 103 1.76 8.30 10.65
C GLN A 103 0.58 7.46 10.17
N ASN A 104 0.81 6.72 9.08
CA ASN A 104 -0.14 5.82 8.44
C ASN A 104 0.08 4.35 8.84
N VAL A 105 1.17 4.05 9.54
CA VAL A 105 1.59 2.70 9.94
C VAL A 105 2.46 2.79 11.19
N GLU A 106 2.52 1.71 11.96
CA GLU A 106 3.45 1.48 13.07
C GLU A 106 4.25 0.21 12.75
N PHE A 107 5.58 0.28 12.67
CA PHE A 107 6.42 -0.85 12.26
C PHE A 107 6.55 -1.95 13.32
N ASP A 108 6.37 -1.59 14.59
CA ASP A 108 6.45 -2.54 15.69
C ASP A 108 5.18 -3.37 15.82
N ARG A 109 4.02 -2.85 15.42
CA ARG A 109 2.76 -3.61 15.50
C ARG A 109 1.70 -2.98 14.61
N GLY A 110 0.80 -3.79 14.10
CA GLY A 110 -0.33 -3.29 13.37
C GLY A 110 -1.05 -4.36 12.58
N GLU A 111 -1.99 -3.88 11.80
CA GLU A 111 -2.82 -4.69 10.94
C GLU A 111 -3.13 -3.91 9.67
N VAL A 112 -3.16 -4.62 8.55
CA VAL A 112 -3.72 -4.12 7.29
C VAL A 112 -4.87 -5.01 6.86
N GLU A 113 -5.94 -4.39 6.38
CA GLU A 113 -7.15 -5.05 5.89
C GLU A 113 -7.64 -4.37 4.61
N PHE A 114 -8.05 -5.15 3.62
CA PHE A 114 -8.66 -4.64 2.38
C PHE A 114 -9.46 -5.73 1.66
N TRP A 115 -10.35 -5.31 0.76
CA TRP A 115 -11.00 -6.19 -0.19
C TRP A 115 -10.18 -6.33 -1.46
N TYR A 116 -10.09 -7.55 -1.97
CA TYR A 116 -9.33 -7.87 -3.16
C TYR A 116 -10.11 -8.77 -4.10
N ARG A 117 -10.09 -8.42 -5.39
CA ARG A 117 -10.61 -9.26 -6.49
C ARG A 117 -9.47 -9.59 -7.45
N PRO A 118 -8.86 -10.79 -7.36
CA PRO A 118 -7.71 -11.14 -8.18
C PRO A 118 -8.10 -11.47 -9.62
N ASN A 119 -7.20 -11.25 -10.57
CA ASN A 119 -7.38 -11.73 -11.95
C ASN A 119 -6.92 -13.19 -12.15
N ALA A 120 -6.26 -13.79 -11.15
CA ALA A 120 -5.77 -15.17 -11.18
C ALA A 120 -5.93 -15.86 -9.82
N PRO A 121 -6.14 -17.18 -9.76
CA PRO A 121 -6.14 -17.90 -8.48
C PRO A 121 -4.73 -17.91 -7.86
N VAL A 122 -4.63 -18.21 -6.57
CA VAL A 122 -3.32 -18.45 -5.92
C VAL A 122 -2.59 -19.59 -6.62
N GLY A 123 -1.26 -19.48 -6.78
CA GLY A 123 -0.44 -20.48 -7.45
C GLY A 123 -0.50 -20.46 -8.97
N ALA A 124 -1.33 -19.62 -9.59
CA ALA A 124 -1.32 -19.48 -11.05
C ALA A 124 -0.18 -18.54 -11.50
N GLY A 125 0.92 -19.15 -11.94
CA GLY A 125 1.84 -18.52 -12.89
C GLY A 125 3.22 -18.14 -12.36
N GLY A 126 3.63 -18.61 -11.16
CA GLY A 126 5.00 -18.55 -10.62
C GLY A 126 5.62 -17.15 -10.43
N ALA A 127 5.06 -16.11 -11.04
CA ALA A 127 5.52 -14.74 -10.92
C ALA A 127 4.85 -14.10 -9.70
N GLY A 128 5.65 -13.81 -8.67
CA GLY A 128 5.21 -13.09 -7.49
C GLY A 128 4.57 -11.75 -7.81
N ARG A 129 3.53 -11.41 -7.06
CA ARG A 129 2.75 -10.18 -7.16
C ARG A 129 2.70 -9.55 -5.77
N ALA A 130 3.08 -8.31 -5.66
CA ALA A 130 3.00 -7.54 -4.42
C ALA A 130 1.63 -6.87 -4.35
N LEU A 131 0.88 -7.21 -3.30
CA LEU A 131 -0.38 -6.53 -2.98
C LEU A 131 -0.11 -5.24 -2.22
N LEU A 132 0.85 -5.29 -1.29
CA LEU A 132 1.24 -4.19 -0.42
C LEU A 132 2.74 -4.27 -0.09
N VAL A 133 3.44 -3.14 -0.12
CA VAL A 133 4.79 -2.99 0.40
C VAL A 133 4.85 -1.76 1.30
N ILE A 134 5.40 -1.90 2.50
CA ILE A 134 5.63 -0.79 3.43
C ILE A 134 7.13 -0.71 3.72
N GLY A 135 7.80 0.39 3.36
CA GLY A 135 9.24 0.53 3.54
C GLY A 135 9.89 1.28 2.38
N VAL A 136 11.08 0.83 1.96
CA VAL A 136 11.82 1.43 0.83
C VAL A 136 11.17 1.01 -0.49
N ASP A 137 11.27 -0.26 -0.88
CA ASP A 137 10.59 -0.87 -2.03
C ASP A 137 10.66 -2.41 -1.99
N GLY A 138 10.12 -3.11 -2.98
CA GLY A 138 10.11 -4.57 -3.04
C GLY A 138 11.49 -5.24 -3.19
N TYR A 139 12.56 -4.47 -3.39
CA TYR A 139 13.93 -4.97 -3.52
C TYR A 139 14.84 -4.59 -2.35
N ASN A 140 14.62 -3.43 -1.73
CA ASN A 140 15.53 -2.83 -0.78
C ASN A 140 14.91 -2.83 0.63
N PRO A 141 15.59 -3.36 1.66
CA PRO A 141 15.13 -3.22 3.03
C PRO A 141 15.40 -1.82 3.61
N PRO A 142 14.75 -1.42 4.72
CA PRO A 142 13.77 -2.20 5.49
C PRO A 142 12.38 -2.23 4.83
N THR A 143 11.71 -3.39 4.89
CA THR A 143 10.38 -3.61 4.29
C THR A 143 9.49 -4.54 5.10
N LEU A 144 8.18 -4.27 5.08
CA LEU A 144 7.11 -5.22 5.35
C LEU A 144 6.36 -5.43 4.03
N ARG A 145 6.18 -6.68 3.61
CA ARG A 145 5.71 -7.01 2.27
C ARG A 145 4.65 -8.10 2.30
N LEU A 146 3.58 -7.88 1.54
CA LEU A 146 2.48 -8.81 1.34
C LEU A 146 2.44 -9.23 -0.13
N ASP A 147 2.76 -10.48 -0.40
CA ASP A 147 2.87 -11.04 -1.74
C ASP A 147 1.93 -12.22 -1.97
N VAL A 148 1.54 -12.42 -3.22
CA VAL A 148 0.99 -13.67 -3.72
C VAL A 148 1.83 -14.19 -4.88
N GLY A 149 2.20 -15.46 -4.82
CA GLY A 149 2.83 -16.21 -5.89
C GLY A 149 2.36 -17.65 -5.83
N ASP A 150 3.29 -18.56 -5.62
CA ASP A 150 2.98 -19.96 -5.32
C ASP A 150 2.41 -20.17 -3.91
N ASP A 151 2.69 -19.24 -2.99
CA ASP A 151 2.07 -19.10 -1.69
C ASP A 151 1.52 -17.67 -1.50
N PHE A 152 0.74 -17.46 -0.44
CA PHE A 152 0.37 -16.13 0.04
C PHE A 152 1.23 -15.82 1.27
N ARG A 153 2.03 -14.75 1.20
CA ARG A 153 3.15 -14.51 2.13
C ARG A 153 3.14 -13.11 2.70
N LEU A 154 3.41 -13.03 4.00
CA LEU A 154 3.77 -11.79 4.71
C LEU A 154 5.21 -11.92 5.16
N SER A 155 6.05 -10.97 4.78
CA SER A 155 7.46 -10.92 5.17
C SER A 155 7.83 -9.56 5.75
N VAL A 156 8.86 -9.59 6.60
CA VAL A 156 9.55 -8.45 7.17
C VAL A 156 11.03 -8.64 6.88
N THR A 157 11.64 -7.75 6.09
CA THR A 157 13.06 -7.75 5.77
C THR A 157 13.71 -6.54 6.41
N GLN A 158 14.67 -6.77 7.30
CA GLN A 158 15.39 -5.72 8.03
C GLN A 158 16.52 -5.13 7.17
N ALA A 159 17.05 -3.97 7.57
CA ALA A 159 18.13 -3.28 6.86
C ALA A 159 19.42 -4.14 6.70
N ASP A 160 19.62 -5.14 7.56
CA ASP A 160 20.72 -6.11 7.46
C ASP A 160 20.39 -7.32 6.57
N TRP A 161 19.27 -7.27 5.84
CA TRP A 161 18.73 -8.32 4.97
C TRP A 161 18.23 -9.59 5.68
N SER A 162 18.19 -9.60 7.01
CA SER A 162 17.52 -10.69 7.71
C SER A 162 16.02 -10.62 7.48
N GLU A 163 15.42 -11.79 7.19
CA GLU A 163 13.99 -11.92 6.90
C GLU A 163 13.29 -12.73 7.99
N ARG A 164 12.09 -12.27 8.36
CA ARG A 164 11.05 -13.04 9.03
C ARG A 164 9.86 -13.14 8.10
N SER A 165 9.28 -14.32 7.95
CA SER A 165 8.09 -14.47 7.10
C SER A 165 7.18 -15.58 7.60
N THR A 166 5.91 -15.45 7.26
CA THR A 166 4.89 -16.49 7.36
C THR A 166 4.21 -16.60 5.99
N ALA A 167 3.72 -17.79 5.66
CA ALA A 167 3.04 -18.02 4.40
C ALA A 167 1.96 -19.10 4.54
N SER A 168 1.01 -19.09 3.60
CA SER A 168 0.12 -20.22 3.38
C SER A 168 0.89 -21.45 2.92
N GLU A 169 0.22 -22.61 2.91
CA GLU A 169 0.75 -23.77 2.18
C GLU A 169 0.94 -23.45 0.69
N TRP A 170 1.91 -24.10 0.09
CA TRP A 170 2.20 -23.98 -1.33
C TRP A 170 1.00 -24.44 -2.17
N GLY A 171 0.51 -23.58 -3.05
CA GLY A 171 -0.64 -23.86 -3.90
C GLY A 171 -1.96 -24.00 -3.14
N ALA A 172 -2.04 -23.47 -1.91
CA ALA A 172 -3.29 -23.46 -1.15
C ALA A 172 -4.41 -22.77 -1.96
N PRO A 173 -5.61 -23.38 -2.09
CA PRO A 173 -6.71 -22.82 -2.86
C PRO A 173 -7.42 -21.72 -2.06
N LEU A 174 -6.72 -20.61 -1.80
CA LEU A 174 -7.26 -19.53 -0.96
C LEU A 174 -8.38 -18.75 -1.66
N TRP A 175 -8.33 -18.65 -2.99
CA TRP A 175 -9.34 -17.98 -3.81
C TRP A 175 -9.29 -18.39 -5.27
N ASP A 176 -10.44 -18.21 -5.94
CA ASP A 176 -10.56 -18.28 -7.40
C ASP A 176 -10.32 -16.91 -8.05
N ALA A 177 -9.95 -16.90 -9.33
CA ALA A 177 -9.91 -15.68 -10.12
C ALA A 177 -11.29 -15.01 -10.16
N GLY A 178 -11.32 -13.71 -9.91
CA GLY A 178 -12.53 -12.89 -9.96
C GLY A 178 -13.43 -13.00 -8.73
N ALA A 179 -13.09 -13.80 -7.72
CA ALA A 179 -13.78 -13.83 -6.44
C ALA A 179 -13.37 -12.63 -5.58
N TRP A 180 -14.31 -12.05 -4.82
CA TRP A 180 -13.96 -11.10 -3.78
C TRP A 180 -13.51 -11.86 -2.54
N VAL A 181 -12.37 -11.46 -1.99
CA VAL A 181 -11.87 -11.92 -0.70
C VAL A 181 -11.49 -10.72 0.16
N GLN A 182 -11.67 -10.85 1.46
CA GLN A 182 -11.09 -9.93 2.42
C GLN A 182 -9.73 -10.44 2.86
N ILE A 183 -8.69 -9.64 2.63
CA ILE A 183 -7.34 -9.94 3.06
C ILE A 183 -7.08 -9.16 4.35
N ARG A 184 -6.52 -9.85 5.35
CA ARG A 184 -6.02 -9.21 6.56
C ARG A 184 -4.65 -9.77 6.92
N ALA A 185 -3.68 -8.89 7.16
CA ALA A 185 -2.32 -9.24 7.55
C ALA A 185 -1.97 -8.50 8.84
N VAL A 186 -1.39 -9.23 9.79
CA VAL A 186 -1.10 -8.73 11.14
C VAL A 186 0.38 -8.90 11.44
N TRP A 187 1.00 -7.87 12.03
CA TRP A 187 2.34 -7.95 12.58
C TRP A 187 2.36 -7.45 14.03
N ASP A 188 3.13 -8.11 14.89
CA ASP A 188 3.32 -7.71 16.29
C ASP A 188 4.72 -8.12 16.75
N ASN A 189 5.69 -7.21 16.65
CA ASN A 189 7.11 -7.40 16.94
C ASN A 189 7.38 -7.88 18.37
N ALA A 190 6.44 -7.64 19.29
CA ALA A 190 6.54 -8.08 20.68
C ALA A 190 6.17 -9.55 20.89
N ASP A 191 5.51 -10.21 19.92
CA ASP A 191 5.17 -11.63 20.02
C ASP A 191 6.39 -12.51 19.67
N PRO A 192 6.98 -13.24 20.63
CA PRO A 192 8.20 -13.99 20.38
C PRO A 192 8.00 -15.25 19.52
N THR A 193 6.77 -15.63 19.22
CA THR A 193 6.43 -16.93 18.61
C THR A 193 5.56 -16.84 17.38
N ASP A 194 4.69 -15.82 17.28
CA ASP A 194 3.66 -15.77 16.26
C ASP A 194 3.34 -14.34 15.82
N SER A 195 4.43 -13.61 15.56
CA SER A 195 4.43 -12.21 15.22
C SER A 195 3.72 -11.87 13.91
N LEU A 196 3.77 -12.74 12.91
CA LEU A 196 3.21 -12.50 11.58
C LEU A 196 2.05 -13.46 11.33
N ARG A 197 0.90 -12.93 10.90
CA ARG A 197 -0.32 -13.73 10.69
C ARG A 197 -1.05 -13.26 9.44
N LEU A 198 -1.61 -14.22 8.68
CA LEU A 198 -2.38 -13.98 7.47
C LEU A 198 -3.79 -14.53 7.61
N TYR A 199 -4.76 -13.75 7.15
CA TYR A 199 -6.15 -14.14 7.13
C TYR A 199 -6.77 -13.86 5.75
N VAL A 200 -7.63 -14.77 5.32
CA VAL A 200 -8.52 -14.62 4.16
C VAL A 200 -9.94 -14.90 4.64
N ASP A 201 -10.85 -13.96 4.42
CA ASP A 201 -12.25 -14.01 4.86
C ASP A 201 -12.39 -14.36 6.35
N GLY A 202 -11.50 -13.78 7.17
CA GLY A 202 -11.46 -13.98 8.62
C GLY A 202 -10.85 -15.31 9.08
N THR A 203 -10.53 -16.23 8.17
CA THR A 203 -9.88 -17.50 8.48
C THR A 203 -8.36 -17.34 8.40
N ARG A 204 -7.64 -17.80 9.42
CA ARG A 204 -6.17 -17.81 9.38
C ARG A 204 -5.68 -18.82 8.36
N VAL A 205 -4.78 -18.42 7.45
CA VAL A 205 -4.32 -19.25 6.32
C VAL A 205 -2.83 -19.56 6.33
N ASP A 206 -2.06 -18.91 7.19
CA ASP A 206 -0.64 -19.19 7.34
C ASP A 206 -0.32 -20.31 8.32
N SER A 207 0.89 -20.87 8.21
CA SER A 207 1.41 -21.88 9.13
C SER A 207 1.82 -21.32 10.50
N GLY A 208 2.01 -20.01 10.61
CA GLY A 208 2.45 -19.31 11.82
C GLY A 208 3.91 -19.53 12.18
N GLY A 209 4.26 -19.15 13.40
CA GLY A 209 5.58 -19.46 13.97
C GLY A 209 6.69 -18.48 13.63
N ALA A 210 6.40 -17.40 12.89
CA ALA A 210 7.37 -16.33 12.65
C ALA A 210 7.61 -15.56 13.96
N PRO A 211 8.84 -15.53 14.50
CA PRO A 211 9.12 -14.83 15.75
C PRO A 211 9.31 -13.32 15.52
N GLY A 212 9.07 -12.55 16.58
CA GLY A 212 9.32 -11.12 16.65
C GLY A 212 10.80 -10.76 16.81
N GLY A 213 11.04 -9.55 17.30
CA GLY A 213 12.36 -9.00 17.55
C GLY A 213 13.07 -8.46 16.30
N TRP A 214 12.32 -8.00 15.30
CA TRP A 214 12.87 -7.22 14.19
C TRP A 214 13.01 -5.74 14.56
N ASN A 215 13.70 -4.99 13.71
CA ASN A 215 13.83 -3.55 13.76
C ASN A 215 13.82 -2.99 12.33
N LEU A 216 12.72 -2.34 11.95
CA LEU A 216 12.60 -1.67 10.65
C LEU A 216 13.09 -0.21 10.69
N GLY A 217 13.57 0.26 11.84
CA GLY A 217 13.85 1.67 12.08
C GLY A 217 12.58 2.49 12.28
N PRO A 218 12.71 3.83 12.36
CA PRO A 218 11.55 4.71 12.51
C PRO A 218 10.79 4.90 11.19
N GLU A 219 9.49 5.19 11.28
CA GLU A 219 8.68 5.67 10.18
C GLU A 219 9.15 7.05 9.75
N THR A 220 9.35 7.26 8.44
CA THR A 220 9.82 8.55 7.92
C THR A 220 9.10 8.92 6.61
N GLU A 221 9.15 10.20 6.23
CA GLU A 221 8.61 10.66 4.94
C GLU A 221 9.31 10.04 3.72
N ALA A 222 10.52 9.50 3.89
CA ALA A 222 11.25 8.82 2.83
C ALA A 222 10.67 7.44 2.50
N LEU A 223 10.06 6.76 3.48
CA LEU A 223 9.44 5.45 3.31
C LEU A 223 8.01 5.57 2.78
N LYS A 224 7.54 4.51 2.12
CA LYS A 224 6.25 4.49 1.43
C LYS A 224 5.45 3.25 1.79
N ILE A 225 4.13 3.39 1.78
CA ILE A 225 3.16 2.32 1.64
C ILE A 225 2.79 2.30 0.15
N MET A 226 3.19 1.27 -0.57
CA MET A 226 2.84 1.02 -1.97
C MET A 226 1.74 -0.03 -2.03
N VAL A 227 0.67 0.27 -2.77
CA VAL A 227 -0.46 -0.63 -2.99
C VAL A 227 -0.51 -1.01 -4.47
N GLY A 228 -0.72 -2.30 -4.72
CA GLY A 228 -0.91 -2.84 -6.06
C GLY A 228 0.38 -3.06 -6.87
N ALA A 229 1.54 -2.70 -6.31
CA ALA A 229 2.85 -2.94 -6.90
C ALA A 229 3.93 -3.05 -5.83
N GLY A 230 5.03 -3.72 -6.20
CA GLY A 230 6.20 -3.91 -5.35
C GLY A 230 7.17 -2.74 -5.38
N THR A 231 7.17 -1.93 -6.44
CA THR A 231 8.13 -0.83 -6.61
C THR A 231 7.44 0.46 -7.04
N PRO A 232 8.08 1.63 -6.87
CA PRO A 232 7.53 2.91 -7.32
C PRO A 232 7.27 3.02 -8.83
N CYS A 233 7.83 2.12 -9.63
CA CYS A 233 7.62 2.05 -11.08
C CYS A 233 6.71 0.88 -11.51
N GLY A 234 5.99 0.26 -10.57
CA GLY A 234 4.94 -0.72 -10.87
C GLY A 234 5.42 -2.12 -11.22
N GLU A 235 6.56 -2.59 -10.68
CA GLU A 235 6.90 -4.03 -10.77
C GLU A 235 6.08 -4.87 -9.80
N PHE A 236 6.01 -6.18 -10.06
CA PHE A 236 5.25 -7.14 -9.25
C PHE A 236 3.79 -6.73 -9.05
N VAL A 237 3.12 -6.26 -10.12
CA VAL A 237 1.74 -5.77 -10.01
C VAL A 237 0.80 -6.82 -9.43
N ALA A 238 -0.05 -6.41 -8.49
CA ALA A 238 -1.06 -7.24 -7.84
C ALA A 238 -1.95 -7.99 -8.85
N ASP A 239 -2.31 -7.31 -9.94
CA ASP A 239 -3.13 -7.83 -11.03
C ASP A 239 -4.52 -8.28 -10.54
N GLY A 240 -5.34 -7.28 -10.21
CA GLY A 240 -6.66 -7.40 -9.60
C GLY A 240 -7.24 -6.03 -9.23
N ILE A 241 -8.32 -6.01 -8.44
CA ILE A 241 -8.95 -4.79 -7.92
C ILE A 241 -8.81 -4.76 -6.41
N VAL A 242 -8.32 -3.64 -5.85
CA VAL A 242 -8.22 -3.40 -4.39
C VAL A 242 -9.22 -2.33 -3.98
N ASP A 243 -9.87 -2.53 -2.84
CA ASP A 243 -10.92 -1.66 -2.31
C ASP A 243 -10.87 -1.62 -0.77
N GLU A 244 -11.31 -0.51 -0.18
CA GLU A 244 -11.39 -0.28 1.27
C GLU A 244 -10.12 -0.66 2.07
N LEU A 245 -8.99 0.02 1.78
CA LEU A 245 -7.74 -0.22 2.50
C LEU A 245 -7.74 0.45 3.87
N VAL A 246 -7.51 -0.34 4.92
CA VAL A 246 -7.41 0.11 6.31
C VAL A 246 -6.10 -0.37 6.92
N ILE A 247 -5.37 0.52 7.59
CA ILE A 247 -4.21 0.19 8.44
C ILE A 247 -4.51 0.65 9.87
N ARG A 248 -4.21 -0.22 10.83
CA ARG A 248 -4.46 -0.01 12.27
C ARG A 248 -3.19 -0.16 13.08
N ASP A 249 -3.13 0.53 14.22
CA ASP A 249 -1.98 0.55 15.15
C ASP A 249 -1.85 -0.70 16.04
N ALA A 250 -2.83 -1.60 15.95
CA ALA A 250 -2.86 -2.87 16.64
C ALA A 250 -3.82 -3.83 15.91
N PRO A 251 -3.72 -5.15 16.16
CA PRO A 251 -4.68 -6.11 15.62
C PRO A 251 -6.08 -5.82 16.17
N GLN A 252 -7.11 -5.93 15.33
CA GLN A 252 -8.45 -6.12 15.86
C GLN A 252 -8.48 -7.52 16.49
N GLY A 253 -8.94 -7.62 17.74
CA GLY A 253 -9.14 -8.94 18.37
C GLY A 253 -9.96 -9.84 17.44
N SER A 254 -9.86 -11.16 17.59
CA SER A 254 -10.41 -12.18 16.67
C SER A 254 -11.94 -12.20 16.48
N ALA A 255 -12.65 -11.10 16.72
CA ALA A 255 -14.07 -10.97 16.50
C ALA A 255 -14.40 -11.36 15.05
N THR A 256 -14.99 -12.56 14.94
CA THR A 256 -15.55 -13.19 13.75
C THR A 256 -16.80 -12.45 13.28
N ALA A 257 -16.72 -11.13 13.11
CA ALA A 257 -17.72 -10.40 12.38
C ALA A 257 -17.31 -10.45 10.91
N THR A 258 -17.91 -11.37 10.14
CA THR A 258 -17.91 -11.23 8.68
C THR A 258 -18.38 -9.81 8.38
N PRO A 259 -17.59 -8.96 7.69
CA PRO A 259 -18.01 -7.61 7.38
C PRO A 259 -19.29 -7.73 6.57
N THR A 260 -20.40 -7.30 7.15
CA THR A 260 -21.65 -7.25 6.41
C THR A 260 -21.44 -6.20 5.35
N ARG A 261 -21.64 -6.57 4.07
CA ARG A 261 -21.57 -5.62 2.97
C ARG A 261 -22.45 -4.43 3.31
N THR A 262 -21.84 -3.29 3.64
CA THR A 262 -22.59 -2.04 3.76
C THR A 262 -22.99 -1.70 2.34
N THR A 263 -24.20 -2.07 1.95
CA THR A 263 -24.79 -1.58 0.71
C THR A 263 -24.90 -0.08 0.88
N ILE A 264 -23.94 0.68 0.33
CA ILE A 264 -24.12 2.11 0.14
C ILE A 264 -25.38 2.23 -0.72
N PRO A 265 -26.45 2.88 -0.24
CA PRO A 265 -27.64 3.07 -1.06
C PRO A 265 -27.17 3.72 -2.35
N THR A 266 -27.34 3.03 -3.47
CA THR A 266 -27.09 3.61 -4.78
C THR A 266 -27.83 4.94 -4.79
N ALA A 267 -27.10 6.05 -4.87
CA ALA A 267 -27.69 7.35 -5.04
C ALA A 267 -28.51 7.27 -6.32
N THR A 268 -29.81 7.00 -6.17
CA THR A 268 -30.75 7.07 -7.27
C THR A 268 -30.73 8.53 -7.61
N SER A 269 -30.01 8.90 -8.68
CA SER A 269 -30.04 10.25 -9.20
C SER A 269 -31.51 10.48 -9.51
N THR A 270 -32.21 11.17 -8.61
CA THR A 270 -33.57 11.59 -8.83
C THR A 270 -33.38 12.81 -9.71
N GLY A 271 -33.12 12.54 -11.00
CA GLY A 271 -33.18 13.53 -12.04
C GLY A 271 -34.60 14.05 -12.08
N THR A 272 -34.93 14.93 -11.13
CA THR A 272 -36.03 15.86 -11.30
C THR A 272 -35.57 16.70 -12.47
N ALA A 273 -36.18 16.46 -13.63
CA ALA A 273 -36.07 17.36 -14.76
C ALA A 273 -36.58 18.72 -14.29
N VAL A 274 -35.68 19.56 -13.80
CA VAL A 274 -35.94 20.97 -13.58
C VAL A 274 -36.03 21.54 -14.98
N SER A 275 -37.26 21.78 -15.44
CA SER A 275 -37.52 22.56 -16.63
C SER A 275 -36.80 23.90 -16.48
N THR A 276 -35.78 24.09 -17.30
CA THR A 276 -34.96 25.30 -17.39
C THR A 276 -35.88 26.50 -17.58
N PRO A 277 -35.97 27.43 -16.62
CA PRO A 277 -36.58 28.72 -16.92
C PRO A 277 -35.70 29.40 -17.97
N THR A 278 -36.31 29.87 -19.06
CA THR A 278 -35.65 30.72 -20.05
C THR A 278 -35.23 32.03 -19.37
N ALA A 279 -34.03 32.02 -18.77
CA ALA A 279 -33.35 33.21 -18.32
C ALA A 279 -32.53 33.75 -19.48
N THR A 280 -32.91 34.92 -19.99
CA THR A 280 -32.04 35.76 -20.79
C THR A 280 -30.91 36.25 -19.89
N ALA A 281 -29.83 35.48 -19.81
CA ALA A 281 -28.61 35.86 -19.11
C ALA A 281 -27.60 36.40 -20.12
N THR A 282 -27.23 37.66 -19.94
CA THR A 282 -26.01 38.24 -20.51
C THR A 282 -24.83 37.41 -19.99
N ALA A 283 -24.14 36.73 -20.91
CA ALA A 283 -23.01 35.87 -20.59
C ALA A 283 -21.80 36.68 -20.16
N THR A 284 -21.38 36.51 -18.91
CA THR A 284 -19.96 36.67 -18.53
C THR A 284 -19.42 35.26 -18.39
N GLY A 285 -18.82 34.76 -19.47
CA GLY A 285 -18.32 33.38 -19.55
C GLY A 285 -17.14 33.15 -18.61
N VAL A 286 -17.31 32.24 -17.66
CA VAL A 286 -16.19 31.53 -17.05
C VAL A 286 -16.24 30.13 -17.61
N SER A 287 -15.48 29.91 -18.67
CA SER A 287 -15.29 28.62 -19.31
C SER A 287 -14.44 27.73 -18.39
N THR A 288 -15.03 26.63 -17.90
CA THR A 288 -14.29 25.52 -17.31
C THR A 288 -13.36 24.96 -18.39
N PRO A 289 -12.03 24.94 -18.20
CA PRO A 289 -11.10 24.47 -19.22
C PRO A 289 -11.31 22.97 -19.44
N SER A 290 -11.59 22.58 -20.68
CA SER A 290 -11.58 21.17 -21.08
C SER A 290 -10.14 20.68 -21.21
N SER A 291 -9.89 19.39 -21.01
CA SER A 291 -8.58 18.78 -21.21
C SER A 291 -7.99 19.01 -22.61
N ALA A 292 -8.83 19.28 -23.61
CA ALA A 292 -8.41 19.66 -24.96
C ALA A 292 -7.72 21.03 -25.03
N ALA A 293 -7.98 21.94 -24.08
CA ALA A 293 -7.34 23.25 -24.01
C ALA A 293 -5.91 23.18 -23.45
N CYS A 294 -5.57 22.12 -22.72
CA CYS A 294 -4.25 21.88 -22.13
C CYS A 294 -3.44 20.87 -22.95
N SER A 295 -3.38 21.07 -24.28
CA SER A 295 -2.52 20.27 -25.17
C SER A 295 -1.06 20.33 -24.69
N PRO A 296 -0.35 19.18 -24.59
CA PRO A 296 1.07 19.12 -24.24
C PRO A 296 1.97 19.90 -25.20
N ASP A 297 1.55 20.02 -26.46
CA ASP A 297 2.17 20.84 -27.49
C ASP A 297 1.48 22.22 -27.48
N ALA A 298 2.16 23.23 -26.94
CA ALA A 298 1.59 24.55 -26.70
C ALA A 298 1.84 25.52 -27.86
N ASP A 299 2.83 25.24 -28.72
CA ASP A 299 3.13 26.03 -29.91
C ASP A 299 2.64 25.39 -31.22
N GLY A 300 2.17 24.14 -31.17
CA GLY A 300 1.54 23.42 -32.29
C GLY A 300 2.56 22.89 -33.30
N ASN A 301 3.83 22.77 -32.93
CA ASN A 301 4.89 22.33 -33.83
C ASN A 301 4.99 20.78 -33.96
N GLY A 302 4.18 20.03 -33.21
CA GLY A 302 4.15 18.57 -33.19
C GLY A 302 5.22 17.92 -32.30
N ILE A 303 6.00 18.71 -31.56
CA ILE A 303 7.11 18.28 -30.69
C ILE A 303 6.91 18.94 -29.32
N VAL A 304 6.70 18.13 -28.29
CA VAL A 304 6.60 18.62 -26.90
C VAL A 304 7.98 19.00 -26.39
N THR A 305 8.27 20.29 -26.26
CA THR A 305 9.54 20.81 -25.75
C THR A 305 9.45 21.32 -24.32
N MET A 306 10.59 21.63 -23.70
CA MET A 306 10.61 22.26 -22.37
C MET A 306 9.94 23.65 -22.37
N LEU A 307 9.92 24.33 -23.53
CA LEU A 307 9.24 25.61 -23.67
C LEU A 307 7.72 25.43 -23.57
N ASP A 308 7.15 24.35 -24.12
CA ASP A 308 5.72 24.03 -24.02
C ASP A 308 5.30 23.76 -22.57
N VAL A 309 6.12 23.01 -21.83
CA VAL A 309 5.88 22.73 -20.41
C VAL A 309 5.90 24.00 -19.57
N GLN A 310 6.92 24.86 -19.77
CA GLN A 310 6.99 26.14 -19.06
C GLN A 310 5.78 27.02 -19.37
N ARG A 311 5.31 26.99 -20.62
CA ARG A 311 4.15 27.76 -21.06
C ARG A 311 2.84 27.26 -20.46
N ARG A 312 2.67 25.94 -20.29
CA ARG A 312 1.48 25.36 -19.63
C ARG A 312 1.53 25.43 -18.11
N ALA A 313 2.72 25.40 -17.52
CA ALA A 313 2.90 25.54 -16.07
C ALA A 313 2.47 26.91 -15.54
N ILE A 314 2.53 27.95 -16.38
CA ILE A 314 2.09 29.30 -16.02
C ILE A 314 0.60 29.55 -16.31
N GLU A 315 -0.09 28.60 -16.96
CA GLU A 315 -1.54 28.69 -17.22
C GLU A 315 -2.32 28.09 -16.03
N PRO A 316 -3.04 28.90 -15.23
CA PRO A 316 -3.73 28.43 -14.02
C PRO A 316 -4.72 27.29 -14.29
N SER A 317 -5.30 27.27 -15.50
CA SER A 317 -6.23 26.24 -15.99
C SER A 317 -5.57 24.89 -16.28
N CYS A 318 -4.25 24.83 -16.40
CA CYS A 318 -3.51 23.62 -16.80
C CYS A 318 -2.61 23.05 -15.70
N VAL A 319 -2.54 23.68 -14.53
CA VAL A 319 -1.70 23.25 -13.40
C VAL A 319 -2.06 21.82 -12.93
N SER A 320 -3.34 21.43 -12.97
CA SER A 320 -3.78 20.07 -12.64
C SER A 320 -3.28 19.00 -13.62
N PHE A 321 -2.83 19.38 -14.81
CA PHE A 321 -2.32 18.48 -15.84
C PHE A 321 -0.79 18.42 -15.89
N LEU A 322 -0.07 19.18 -15.06
CA LEU A 322 1.39 19.16 -14.99
C LEU A 322 2.00 17.76 -14.76
N PRO A 323 1.41 16.88 -13.94
CA PRO A 323 1.91 15.51 -13.80
C PRO A 323 1.85 14.72 -15.12
N GLN A 324 0.85 14.96 -15.97
CA GLN A 324 0.72 14.32 -17.29
C GLN A 324 1.69 14.92 -18.31
N ILE A 325 1.86 16.24 -18.30
CA ILE A 325 2.82 16.95 -19.17
C ILE A 325 4.26 16.51 -18.87
N ALA A 326 4.62 16.36 -17.59
CA ALA A 326 5.94 15.89 -17.19
C ALA A 326 6.23 14.43 -17.60
N ARG A 327 5.20 13.60 -17.83
CA ARG A 327 5.37 12.20 -18.31
C ARG A 327 5.88 12.14 -19.74
N TYR A 328 5.48 13.07 -20.62
CA TYR A 328 5.99 13.13 -22.00
C TYR A 328 7.50 13.41 -22.07
N TRP A 329 8.05 14.07 -21.04
CA TRP A 329 9.48 14.39 -20.97
C TRP A 329 10.37 13.18 -20.61
N ARG A 330 9.81 12.16 -19.95
CA ARG A 330 10.57 10.97 -19.53
C ARG A 330 10.71 9.91 -20.62
N GLN A 331 10.07 10.09 -21.78
CA GLN A 331 10.32 9.20 -22.91
C GLN A 331 11.68 9.54 -23.53
N PRO A 332 12.52 8.54 -23.86
CA PRO A 332 13.75 8.78 -24.59
C PRO A 332 13.39 9.43 -25.93
N TRP A 333 13.88 10.64 -26.14
CA TRP A 333 13.73 11.34 -27.41
C TRP A 333 14.23 10.40 -28.52
N PRO A 334 13.49 10.25 -29.65
CA PRO A 334 14.06 9.60 -30.81
C PRO A 334 15.34 10.36 -31.14
N GLY A 335 16.48 9.70 -30.95
CA GLY A 335 17.79 10.32 -31.14
C GLY A 335 17.82 10.99 -32.50
N ALA A 336 18.42 12.19 -32.56
CA ALA A 336 18.52 12.99 -33.78
C ALA A 336 18.78 12.07 -34.98
N THR A 337 17.82 12.00 -35.90
CA THR A 337 17.97 11.22 -37.12
C THR A 337 19.24 11.71 -37.78
N ALA A 338 20.26 10.85 -37.89
CA ALA A 338 21.55 11.24 -38.40
C ALA A 338 21.35 11.90 -39.77
N THR A 339 21.71 13.18 -39.88
CA THR A 339 21.69 13.90 -41.14
C THR A 339 22.53 13.09 -42.13
N PRO A 340 21.99 12.67 -43.29
CA PRO A 340 22.76 11.89 -44.24
C PRO A 340 24.01 12.68 -44.64
N THR A 341 25.18 12.11 -44.37
CA THR A 341 26.46 12.67 -44.81
C THR A 341 26.41 12.86 -46.33
N PRO A 342 26.70 14.06 -46.86
CA PRO A 342 26.71 14.28 -48.30
C PRO A 342 27.74 13.34 -48.94
N ALA A 343 27.34 12.59 -49.96
CA ALA A 343 28.26 11.74 -50.71
C ALA A 343 29.34 12.60 -51.36
N THR A 344 30.60 12.36 -51.00
CA THR A 344 31.76 12.92 -51.69
C THR A 344 31.82 12.34 -53.10
N THR A 345 31.45 13.13 -54.10
CA THR A 345 31.74 12.84 -55.51
C THR A 345 33.26 12.89 -55.70
N ALA A 346 33.86 11.72 -55.94
CA ALA A 346 35.22 11.62 -56.45
C ALA A 346 35.24 12.09 -57.92
N SER A 347 35.98 13.17 -58.20
CA SER A 347 36.35 13.56 -59.55
C SER A 347 37.54 12.71 -60.03
N ALA A 348 37.43 12.22 -61.26
CA ALA A 348 38.47 11.51 -62.00
C ALA A 348 39.72 12.37 -62.28
#